data_AF-A0A960JHW1-F1
#
_entry.id   AF-A0A960JHW1-F1
#
_cell.length_a   1.000
_cell.length_b   1.000
_cell.length_c   1.000
_cell.angle_alpha   90.00
_cell.angle_beta   90.00
_cell.angle_gamma   90.00
#
_symmetry.space_group_name_H-M   'P 1'
#
loop_
_entity.id
_entity.type
_entity.pdbx_description
1 polymer ?
#
loop_
_entity_poly.entity_id
_entity_poly.type
_entity_poly.pdbx_seq_one_letter_code
_entity_poly.pdbx_strand_id
1 'polypeptide(L)' 'MNNMQLFVLADQTQTRNDLVTFVEALRSSLETQREDWENPTLDQYLEALGAVLESLEYGFQNRGEEFPKDVDWRL' A
#
# COMPACT_ATOMS: atom_id res chain seq x y z
N MET A 1 8.17 5.43 -13.66
CA MET A 1 7.33 4.25 -13.97
C MET A 1 5.88 4.69 -13.81
N ASN A 2 4.97 4.39 -14.74
CA ASN A 2 3.59 4.90 -14.62
C ASN A 2 2.73 4.04 -13.66
N ASN A 3 1.57 4.55 -13.27
CA ASN A 3 0.68 3.88 -12.31
C ASN A 3 0.30 2.45 -12.73
N MET A 4 0.06 2.21 -14.03
CA MET A 4 -0.27 0.88 -14.54
C MET A 4 0.86 -0.13 -14.36
N GLN A 5 2.11 0.29 -14.53
CA GLN A 5 3.29 -0.56 -14.29
C GLN A 5 3.51 -0.82 -12.79
N LEU A 6 3.20 0.15 -11.91
CA LEU A 6 3.25 -0.04 -10.47
C LEU A 6 2.24 -1.09 -9.99
N PHE A 7 1.02 -1.10 -10.53
CA PHE A 7 0.02 -2.12 -10.18
C PHE A 7 0.46 -3.53 -10.57
N VAL A 8 1.05 -3.69 -11.76
CA VAL A 8 1.58 -4.99 -12.20
C VAL A 8 2.71 -5.46 -11.27
N LEU A 9 3.61 -4.57 -10.87
CA LEU A 9 4.71 -4.91 -9.96
C LEU A 9 4.21 -5.29 -8.57
N ALA A 10 3.15 -4.62 -8.08
CA ALA A 10 2.50 -4.97 -6.83
C ALA A 10 1.92 -6.40 -6.88
N ASP A 11 1.18 -6.73 -7.94
CA ASP A 11 0.55 -8.05 -8.12
C ASP A 11 1.56 -9.20 -8.25
N GLN A 12 2.76 -8.91 -8.76
CA GLN A 12 3.84 -9.89 -8.93
C GLN A 12 4.71 -10.09 -7.69
N THR A 13 4.48 -9.33 -6.61
CA THR A 13 5.33 -9.38 -5.40
C THR A 13 5.11 -10.69 -4.64
N GLN A 14 6.09 -11.60 -4.67
CA GLN A 14 6.01 -12.90 -3.99
C GLN A 14 7.11 -13.13 -2.96
N THR A 15 8.22 -12.40 -3.08
CA THR A 15 9.38 -12.53 -2.20
C THR A 15 9.74 -11.20 -1.53
N ARG A 16 10.60 -11.27 -0.50
CA ARG A 16 11.18 -10.08 0.12
C ARG A 16 11.87 -9.17 -0.91
N ASN A 17 12.58 -9.74 -1.87
CA ASN A 17 13.30 -8.94 -2.87
C ASN A 17 12.34 -8.27 -3.86
N ASP A 18 11.23 -8.92 -4.20
CA ASP A 18 10.20 -8.30 -5.03
C ASP A 18 9.58 -7.12 -4.29
N LEU A 19 9.32 -7.26 -2.99
CA LEU A 19 8.79 -6.19 -2.16
C LEU A 19 9.77 -5.01 -2.08
N VAL A 20 11.07 -5.26 -1.88
CA VAL A 20 12.09 -4.20 -1.92
C VAL A 20 12.09 -3.48 -3.27
N THR A 21 12.03 -4.23 -4.36
CA THR A 21 11.98 -3.68 -5.72
C THR A 21 10.73 -2.82 -5.94
N PHE A 22 9.58 -3.29 -5.45
CA PHE A 22 8.33 -2.56 -5.53
C PHE A 22 8.37 -1.25 -4.74
N VAL A 23 8.89 -1.26 -3.52
CA VAL A 23 9.03 -0.06 -2.68
C VAL A 23 9.96 0.98 -3.31
N GLU A 24 11.11 0.55 -3.85
CA GLU A 24 12.01 1.48 -4.55
C GLU A 24 11.36 2.07 -5.81
N ALA A 25 10.52 1.29 -6.51
CA ALA A 25 9.78 1.78 -7.67
C ALA A 25 8.69 2.80 -7.29
N LEU A 26 7.99 2.59 -6.17
CA LEU A 26 7.04 3.57 -5.61
C LEU A 26 7.76 4.87 -5.25
N ARG A 27 8.90 4.78 -4.55
CA ARG A 27 9.70 5.95 -4.19
C ARG A 27 10.18 6.72 -5.42
N SER A 28 10.69 6.02 -6.43
CA SER A 28 11.12 6.64 -7.69
C SER A 28 9.97 7.31 -8.45
N SER A 29 8.76 6.70 -8.44
CA SER A 29 7.57 7.33 -9.00
C SER A 29 7.18 8.59 -8.22
N LEU A 30 7.18 8.55 -6.89
CA LEU A 30 6.91 9.73 -6.07
C LEU A 30 7.87 10.90 -6.35
N GLU A 31 9.17 10.61 -6.55
CA GLU A 31 10.17 11.62 -6.88
C GLU A 31 9.98 12.23 -8.28
N THR A 32 9.50 11.45 -9.24
CA THR A 32 9.39 11.85 -10.66
C THR A 32 8.01 12.36 -11.06
N GLN A 33 6.97 11.97 -10.32
CA GLN A 33 5.55 12.19 -10.63
C GLN A 33 4.77 12.65 -9.39
N ARG A 34 5.39 13.48 -8.55
CA ARG A 34 4.84 13.87 -7.25
C ARG A 34 3.41 14.40 -7.29
N GLU A 35 3.06 15.14 -8.33
CA GLU A 35 1.72 15.74 -8.50
C GLU A 35 0.63 14.70 -8.79
N ASP A 36 1.01 13.50 -9.26
CA ASP A 36 0.08 12.39 -9.52
C ASP A 36 -0.24 11.59 -8.25
N TRP A 37 0.45 11.85 -7.14
CA TRP A 37 0.25 11.15 -5.87
C TRP A 37 -0.74 11.89 -4.98
N GLU A 38 -1.70 11.14 -4.42
CA GLU A 38 -2.70 11.67 -3.48
C GLU A 38 -2.08 12.03 -2.12
N ASN A 39 -1.05 11.28 -1.71
CA ASN A 39 -0.33 11.44 -0.43
C ASN A 39 1.18 11.66 -0.68
N PRO A 40 1.60 12.81 -1.26
CA PRO A 40 2.96 13.04 -1.74
C PRO A 40 3.98 13.39 -0.64
N THR A 41 3.59 13.41 0.62
CA THR A 41 4.45 13.69 1.77
C THR A 41 4.35 12.59 2.82
N LEU A 42 5.37 12.50 3.69
CA LEU A 42 5.40 11.47 4.73
C LEU A 42 4.24 11.63 5.73
N ASP A 43 3.90 12.87 6.09
CA ASP A 43 2.78 13.16 6.98
C ASP A 43 1.44 12.69 6.39
N GLN A 44 1.16 13.02 5.13
CA GLN A 44 -0.05 12.57 4.43
C GLN A 44 -0.08 11.06 4.23
N TYR A 45 1.07 10.44 3.93
CA TYR A 45 1.17 8.99 3.83
C TYR A 45 0.85 8.29 5.16
N LEU A 46 1.36 8.81 6.28
CA LEU A 46 1.11 8.24 7.60
C LEU A 46 -0.36 8.43 8.04
N GLU A 47 -0.97 9.56 7.69
CA GLU A 47 -2.42 9.80 7.86
C GLU A 47 -3.24 8.77 7.07
N ALA A 48 -2.95 8.61 5.78
CA ALA A 48 -3.64 7.66 4.91
C ALA A 48 -3.44 6.20 5.38
N LEU A 49 -2.23 5.84 5.82
CA LEU A 49 -1.94 4.51 6.37
C LEU A 49 -2.79 4.22 7.62
N GLY A 50 -2.93 5.20 8.52
CA GLY A 50 -3.80 5.09 9.69
C GLY A 50 -5.27 4.85 9.30
N ALA A 51 -5.78 5.65 8.37
CA ALA A 51 -7.14 5.51 7.85
C ALA A 51 -7.39 4.14 7.17
N VAL A 52 -6.40 3.59 6.46
CA VAL A 52 -6.48 2.24 5.91
C VAL A 52 -6.58 1.20 7.02
N LEU A 53 -5.73 1.27 8.05
CA LEU A 53 -5.76 0.33 9.18
C LEU A 53 -7.09 0.37 9.93
N GLU A 54 -7.66 1.56 10.15
CA GLU A 54 -8.99 1.74 10.76
C GLU A 54 -10.12 1.15 9.91
N SER A 55 -9.94 1.09 8.59
CA SER A 55 -10.97 0.65 7.65
C SER A 55 -10.85 -0.81 7.20
N LEU A 56 -9.79 -1.53 7.63
CA LEU A 56 -9.54 -2.91 7.23
C LEU A 56 -10.76 -3.81 7.44
N GLU A 57 -11.43 -3.71 8.60
CA GLU A 57 -12.59 -4.54 8.93
C GLU A 57 -13.74 -4.36 7.93
N TYR A 58 -14.03 -3.11 7.53
CA TYR A 58 -15.08 -2.83 6.54
C TYR A 58 -14.79 -3.51 5.19
N GLY A 59 -13.52 -3.63 4.82
CA GLY A 59 -13.10 -4.36 3.62
C GLY A 59 -13.50 -5.84 3.65
N PHE A 60 -13.36 -6.51 4.80
CA PHE A 60 -13.79 -7.90 4.98
C PHE A 60 -15.32 -8.02 5.00
N GLN A 61 -15.99 -7.13 5.73
CA GLN A 61 -17.45 -7.08 5.80
C GLN A 61 -18.09 -6.92 4.41
N ASN A 62 -17.53 -6.04 3.57
CA ASN A 62 -18.01 -5.80 2.20
C ASN A 62 -17.87 -7.03 1.29
N ARG A 63 -16.96 -7.95 1.60
CA ARG A 63 -16.79 -9.23 0.88
C ARG A 63 -17.58 -10.39 1.51
N GLY A 64 -18.28 -10.15 2.62
CA GLY A 64 -18.94 -11.20 3.41
C GLY A 64 -17.97 -12.15 4.11
N GLU A 65 -16.73 -11.71 4.32
CA GLU A 65 -15.67 -12.46 4.99
C GLU A 65 -15.62 -12.08 6.48
N GLU A 66 -15.27 -13.04 7.35
CA GLU A 66 -14.95 -12.71 8.75
C GLU A 66 -13.59 -12.02 8.84
N PHE A 67 -13.50 -11.00 9.68
CA PHE A 67 -12.22 -10.38 10.00
C PHE A 67 -11.34 -11.35 10.82
N PRO A 68 -10.04 -11.50 10.49
CA PRO A 68 -9.16 -12.40 11.22
C PRO A 68 -9.04 -12.00 12.70
N LYS A 69 -9.16 -12.98 13.61
CA LYS A 69 -9.15 -12.73 15.06
C LYS A 69 -7.75 -12.79 15.69
N ASP A 70 -6.84 -13.55 15.07
CA ASP A 70 -5.49 -13.81 15.58
C ASP A 70 -4.42 -13.06 14.76
N VAL A 71 -4.56 -11.74 14.66
CA VAL A 71 -3.57 -10.87 13.98
C VAL A 71 -2.57 -10.36 15.00
N ASP A 72 -1.28 -10.57 14.76
CA ASP A 72 -0.20 -9.91 15.50
C ASP A 72 0.07 -8.54 14.88
N TRP A 73 -0.11 -7.48 15.67
CA TRP A 73 0.03 -6.08 15.25
C TRP A 73 1.39 -5.47 15.60
N ARG A 74 2.32 -6.27 16.12
CA ARG A 74 3.70 -5.80 16.36
C ARG A 74 4.34 -5.46 15.01
N LEU A 75 4.69 -4.19 14.85
CA LEU A 75 5.50 -3.66 13.73
C LEU A 75 6.98 -4.01 13.90
#